data_AF-A0A3B0SR37-F1
#
_entry.id   AF-A0A3B0SR37-F1
#
_cell.length_a   1.000
_cell.length_b   1.000
_cell.length_c   1.000
_cell.angle_alpha   90.00
_cell.angle_beta   90.00
_cell.angle_gamma   90.00
#
_symmetry.space_group_name_H-M   'P 1'
#
loop_
_entity.id
_entity.type
_entity.pdbx_description
1 polymer ?
#
loop_
_entity_poly.entity_id
_entity_poly.type
_entity_poly.pdbx_seq_one_letter_code
_entity_poly.pdbx_strand_id
1 'polypeptide(L)'
;MFKATQHTKHIFARVKLSDGRQLDGKFIVSETTNLLACLNDEGKFAVFVSHEGDTRLIAKSMIIEANEKAIKKITPLSPCNDNGFDPYKILGVSTQAPFETIQEQYNMLAQRYHPAQYTGKDRAPEIIEYADSMSKLIEQAFQALATNNKPCDQKVAS
;
A
#
# COMPACT_ATOMS: atom_id res chain seq x y z
N MET A 1 9.08 -28.17 -27.96
CA MET A 1 8.12 -27.97 -26.85
C MET A 1 8.54 -26.71 -26.10
N PHE A 2 7.92 -25.56 -26.38
CA PHE A 2 8.23 -24.31 -25.70
C PHE A 2 7.34 -24.17 -24.47
N LYS A 3 7.92 -24.25 -23.26
CA LYS A 3 7.25 -23.83 -22.03
C LYS A 3 7.24 -22.30 -22.04
N ALA A 4 6.13 -21.71 -22.46
CA ALA A 4 5.91 -20.28 -22.31
C ALA A 4 5.71 -20.00 -20.81
N THR A 5 6.77 -19.58 -20.13
CA THR A 5 6.67 -18.93 -18.83
C THR A 5 5.91 -17.63 -19.07
N GLN A 6 4.57 -17.67 -18.98
CA GLN A 6 3.75 -16.48 -19.12
C GLN A 6 4.00 -15.60 -17.91
N HIS A 7 4.91 -14.64 -18.05
CA HIS A 7 5.06 -13.57 -17.09
C HIS A 7 3.74 -12.79 -17.08
N THR A 8 3.05 -12.83 -15.96
CA THR A 8 1.76 -12.16 -15.77
C THR A 8 1.96 -10.86 -15.00
N LYS A 9 1.33 -9.80 -15.49
CA LYS A 9 1.30 -8.47 -14.88
C LYS A 9 -0.06 -8.23 -14.26
N HIS A 10 -0.08 -7.58 -13.11
CA HIS A 10 -1.30 -7.18 -12.42
C HIS A 10 -1.54 -5.69 -12.67
N ILE A 11 -2.66 -5.35 -13.33
CA ILE A 11 -3.05 -3.96 -13.60
C ILE A 11 -4.25 -3.61 -12.73
N PHE A 12 -4.14 -2.55 -11.94
CA PHE A 12 -5.26 -2.09 -11.13
C PHE A 12 -6.24 -1.32 -12.01
N ALA A 13 -7.51 -1.69 -11.95
CA ALA A 13 -8.54 -1.01 -12.71
C ALA A 13 -9.88 -1.05 -12.00
N ARG A 14 -10.66 -0.02 -12.27
CA ARG A 14 -12.08 0.05 -11.94
C ARG A 14 -12.87 -0.36 -13.17
N VAL A 15 -13.77 -1.32 -13.03
CA VAL A 15 -14.71 -1.69 -14.10
C VAL A 15 -16.14 -1.43 -13.70
N LYS A 16 -16.92 -0.94 -14.66
CA LYS A 16 -18.37 -0.80 -14.57
C LYS A 16 -19.00 -1.89 -15.42
N LEU A 17 -19.85 -2.70 -14.79
CA LEU A 17 -20.57 -3.77 -15.43
C LEU A 17 -21.92 -3.29 -15.98
N SER A 18 -22.51 -4.09 -16.85
CA SER A 18 -23.81 -3.80 -17.49
C SER A 18 -25.01 -3.82 -16.55
N ASP A 19 -24.87 -4.47 -15.40
CA ASP A 19 -25.84 -4.42 -14.31
C ASP A 19 -25.75 -3.12 -13.48
N GLY A 20 -24.83 -2.21 -13.83
CA GLY A 20 -24.59 -0.95 -13.13
C GLY A 20 -23.63 -1.06 -11.94
N ARG A 21 -23.15 -2.27 -11.60
CA ARG A 21 -22.18 -2.45 -10.51
C ARG A 21 -20.80 -1.95 -10.92
N GLN A 22 -20.08 -1.39 -9.95
CA GLN A 22 -18.68 -1.02 -10.10
C GLN A 22 -17.81 -1.96 -9.25
N LEU A 23 -16.76 -2.50 -9.87
CA LEU A 23 -15.77 -3.35 -9.22
C LEU A 23 -14.41 -2.68 -9.28
N ASP A 24 -13.72 -2.65 -8.14
CA ASP A 24 -12.35 -2.19 -7.99
C ASP A 24 -11.44 -3.38 -7.70
N GLY A 25 -10.37 -3.55 -8.48
CA GLY A 25 -9.50 -4.70 -8.34
C GLY A 25 -8.34 -4.71 -9.32
N LYS A 26 -7.77 -5.91 -9.55
CA LYS A 26 -6.59 -6.12 -10.38
C LYS A 26 -6.93 -7.06 -11.54
N PHE A 27 -6.63 -6.66 -12.76
CA PHE A 27 -6.62 -7.55 -13.91
C PHE A 27 -5.31 -8.30 -14.00
N ILE A 28 -5.39 -9.60 -14.25
CA ILE A 28 -4.22 -10.41 -14.58
C ILE A 28 -4.10 -10.39 -16.10
N VAL A 29 -3.03 -9.77 -16.60
CA VAL A 29 -2.73 -9.66 -18.03
C VAL A 29 -1.36 -10.26 -18.33
N SER A 30 -1.08 -10.61 -19.58
CA SER A 30 0.27 -10.97 -20.01
C SER A 30 1.21 -9.75 -19.90
N GLU A 31 2.47 -9.95 -19.53
CA GLU A 31 3.47 -8.88 -19.39
C GLU A 31 3.69 -8.10 -20.70
N THR A 32 3.48 -8.74 -21.84
CA THR A 32 3.59 -8.13 -23.18
C THR A 32 2.39 -7.26 -23.57
N THR A 33 1.32 -7.28 -22.78
CA THR A 33 0.01 -6.73 -23.16
C THR A 33 -0.46 -5.69 -22.14
N ASN A 34 -1.21 -4.69 -22.59
CA ASN A 34 -1.83 -3.69 -21.72
C ASN A 34 -3.33 -4.02 -21.48
N LEU A 35 -3.97 -3.30 -20.55
CA LEU A 35 -5.38 -3.53 -20.22
C LEU A 35 -6.28 -3.38 -21.46
N LEU A 36 -6.01 -2.39 -22.32
CA LEU A 36 -6.75 -2.16 -23.56
C LEU A 36 -6.68 -3.36 -24.51
N ALA A 37 -5.49 -3.85 -24.81
CA ALA A 37 -5.31 -5.00 -25.69
C ALA A 37 -5.87 -6.28 -25.05
N CYS A 38 -5.78 -6.44 -23.72
CA CYS A 38 -6.40 -7.58 -23.04
C CYS A 38 -7.94 -7.54 -23.09
N LEU A 39 -8.55 -6.36 -22.91
CA LEU A 39 -10.01 -6.24 -23.02
C LEU A 39 -10.51 -6.35 -24.47
N ASN A 40 -9.67 -6.04 -25.46
CA ASN A 40 -10.00 -6.15 -26.88
C ASN A 40 -9.50 -7.43 -27.55
N ASP A 41 -8.82 -8.34 -26.83
CA ASP A 41 -8.40 -9.63 -27.38
C ASP A 41 -9.59 -10.58 -27.64
N GLU A 42 -9.37 -11.62 -28.44
CA GLU A 42 -10.37 -12.63 -28.84
C GLU A 42 -10.94 -13.46 -27.65
N GLY A 43 -10.33 -13.37 -26.48
CA GLY A 43 -10.81 -14.02 -25.26
C GLY A 43 -12.17 -13.50 -24.83
N LYS A 44 -13.04 -14.41 -24.40
CA LYS A 44 -14.40 -14.06 -23.93
C LYS A 44 -14.43 -13.56 -22.48
N PHE A 45 -13.41 -13.89 -21.72
CA PHE A 45 -13.32 -13.61 -20.28
C PHE A 45 -12.02 -12.89 -19.96
N ALA A 46 -12.09 -11.97 -19.01
CA ALA A 46 -10.94 -11.33 -18.39
C ALA A 46 -10.80 -11.84 -16.94
N VAL A 47 -9.57 -12.15 -16.53
CA VAL A 47 -9.28 -12.57 -15.16
C VAL A 47 -9.14 -11.33 -14.27
N PHE A 48 -9.96 -11.27 -13.23
CA PHE A 48 -10.05 -10.14 -12.31
C PHE A 48 -9.91 -10.62 -10.87
N VAL A 49 -9.08 -9.95 -10.09
CA VAL A 49 -8.86 -10.21 -8.66
C VAL A 49 -9.45 -9.04 -7.89
N SER A 50 -10.43 -9.31 -7.04
CA SER A 50 -11.02 -8.32 -6.14
C SER A 50 -10.00 -7.79 -5.13
N HIS A 51 -10.31 -6.69 -4.46
CA HIS A 51 -9.51 -6.20 -3.32
C HIS A 51 -9.36 -7.25 -2.22
N GLU A 52 -10.36 -8.11 -2.03
CA GLU A 52 -10.37 -9.19 -1.02
C GLU A 52 -9.52 -10.42 -1.42
N GLY A 53 -8.86 -10.39 -2.58
CA GLY A 53 -8.05 -11.51 -3.08
C GLY A 53 -8.83 -12.57 -3.87
N ASP A 54 -10.16 -12.47 -3.91
CA ASP A 54 -11.03 -13.31 -4.72
C ASP A 54 -10.72 -13.17 -6.22
N THR A 55 -10.29 -14.27 -6.85
CA THR A 55 -10.10 -14.33 -8.31
C THR A 55 -11.42 -14.73 -8.99
N ARG A 56 -11.84 -13.95 -9.98
CA ARG A 56 -13.09 -14.12 -10.73
C ARG A 56 -12.84 -13.93 -12.22
N LEU A 57 -13.64 -14.61 -13.04
CA LEU A 57 -13.67 -14.41 -14.49
C LEU A 57 -14.83 -13.48 -14.83
N ILE A 58 -14.53 -12.33 -15.42
CA ILE A 58 -15.53 -11.37 -15.86
C ILE A 58 -15.70 -11.53 -17.37
N ALA A 59 -16.94 -11.75 -17.81
CA ALA A 59 -17.26 -11.75 -19.24
C ALA A 59 -17.02 -10.35 -19.81
N LYS A 60 -16.26 -10.24 -20.90
CA LYS A 60 -15.92 -8.94 -21.47
C LYS A 60 -17.14 -8.20 -22.01
N SER A 61 -18.15 -8.93 -22.48
CA SER A 61 -19.43 -8.39 -22.93
C SER A 61 -20.24 -7.71 -21.81
N MET A 62 -19.93 -8.00 -20.54
CA MET A 62 -20.56 -7.30 -19.41
C MET A 62 -19.84 -6.01 -19.04
N ILE A 63 -18.62 -5.78 -19.52
CA ILE A 63 -17.85 -4.59 -19.16
C ILE A 63 -18.31 -3.45 -20.06
N ILE A 64 -18.98 -2.46 -19.47
CA ILE A 64 -19.37 -1.23 -20.16
C ILE A 64 -18.20 -0.24 -20.18
N GLU A 65 -17.48 -0.15 -19.07
CA GLU A 65 -16.41 0.82 -18.90
C GLU A 65 -15.30 0.22 -18.06
N ALA A 66 -14.04 0.43 -18.48
CA ALA A 66 -12.86 0.03 -17.73
C ALA A 66 -11.89 1.19 -17.65
N ASN A 67 -11.64 1.65 -16.43
CA ASN A 67 -10.68 2.70 -16.15
C ASN A 67 -9.48 2.08 -15.46
N GLU A 68 -8.33 2.08 -16.14
CA GLU A 68 -7.05 1.77 -15.50
C GLU A 68 -6.82 2.81 -14.41
N LYS A 69 -6.91 2.36 -13.16
CA LYS A 69 -6.38 3.15 -12.07
C LYS A 69 -4.91 2.85 -12.08
N ALA A 70 -4.16 3.74 -12.72
CA ALA A 70 -2.77 3.91 -12.35
C ALA A 70 -2.77 4.05 -10.84
N ILE A 71 -2.31 3.02 -10.13
CA ILE A 71 -1.81 3.25 -8.80
C ILE A 71 -0.84 4.39 -9.05
N LYS A 72 -1.09 5.55 -8.43
CA LYS A 72 0.04 6.42 -8.14
C LYS A 72 0.93 5.52 -7.30
N LYS A 73 1.84 4.76 -7.95
CA LYS A 73 3.14 4.46 -7.37
C LYS A 73 3.50 5.82 -6.85
N ILE A 74 3.51 5.94 -5.53
CA ILE A 74 3.91 7.16 -4.86
C ILE A 74 5.25 7.44 -5.52
N THR A 75 5.27 8.33 -6.49
CA THR A 75 6.51 8.73 -7.14
C THR A 75 7.17 9.45 -6.00
N PRO A 76 8.26 8.93 -5.42
CA PRO A 76 8.97 9.72 -4.46
C PRO A 76 9.36 10.99 -5.22
N LEU A 77 8.77 12.10 -4.80
CA LEU A 77 9.29 13.42 -5.09
C LEU A 77 10.71 13.40 -4.53
N SER A 78 11.69 13.17 -5.39
CA SER A 78 13.08 13.46 -5.09
C SER A 78 13.36 14.90 -5.50
N PRO A 79 14.27 15.65 -4.83
CA PRO A 79 15.38 15.15 -4.00
C PRO A 79 15.58 15.90 -2.66
N CYS A 80 15.83 15.17 -1.58
CA CYS A 80 16.85 15.54 -0.59
C CYS A 80 17.03 14.40 0.44
N ASN A 81 18.20 13.77 0.37
CA ASN A 81 18.89 12.95 1.36
C ASN A 81 18.19 11.72 1.96
N ASP A 82 18.68 10.58 1.44
CA ASP A 82 19.05 9.34 2.13
C ASP A 82 18.00 8.54 2.91
N ASN A 83 17.69 7.38 2.31
CA ASN A 83 16.82 6.30 2.76
C ASN A 83 15.34 6.69 2.79
N GLY A 84 14.46 5.87 2.21
CA GLY A 84 13.00 6.09 2.15
C GLY A 84 12.27 6.10 3.51
N PHE A 85 12.96 6.50 4.56
CA PHE A 85 12.54 6.57 5.94
C PHE A 85 12.41 8.03 6.34
N ASP A 86 11.20 8.57 6.20
CA ASP A 86 10.84 9.92 6.64
C ASP A 86 9.97 9.79 7.90
N PRO A 87 10.53 10.02 9.09
CA PRO A 87 9.82 9.82 10.35
C PRO A 87 8.54 10.66 10.49
N TYR A 88 8.54 11.87 9.93
CA TYR A 88 7.39 12.77 9.97
C TYR A 88 6.24 12.22 9.12
N LYS A 89 6.55 11.66 7.94
CA LYS A 89 5.56 10.98 7.10
C LYS A 89 5.04 9.70 7.71
N ILE A 90 5.88 8.90 8.38
CA ILE A 90 5.48 7.65 9.03
C ILE A 90 4.49 7.93 10.18
N LEU A 91 4.75 8.98 10.97
CA LEU A 91 3.87 9.39 12.06
C LEU A 91 2.70 10.28 11.62
N GLY A 92 2.65 10.69 10.34
CA GLY A 92 1.59 11.57 9.80
C GLY A 92 1.57 12.97 10.41
N VAL A 93 2.71 13.44 10.92
CA VAL A 93 2.87 14.74 11.57
C VAL A 93 3.57 15.73 10.64
N SER A 94 3.30 17.02 10.85
CA SER A 94 4.05 18.08 10.17
C SER A 94 5.52 18.07 10.60
N THR A 95 6.43 18.47 9.71
CA THR A 95 7.85 18.70 10.05
C THR A 95 8.06 19.81 11.07
N GLN A 96 7.04 20.63 11.31
CA GLN A 96 7.03 21.70 12.31
C GLN A 96 6.17 21.35 13.54
N ALA A 97 5.68 20.10 13.65
CA ALA A 97 4.85 19.71 14.79
C ALA A 97 5.66 19.77 16.11
N PRO A 98 5.07 20.27 17.20
CA PRO A 98 5.71 20.25 18.50
C PRO A 98 5.86 18.80 19.00
N PHE A 99 6.81 18.57 19.90
CA PHE A 99 7.11 17.23 20.42
C PHE A 99 5.90 16.56 21.08
N GLU A 100 5.06 17.32 21.77
CA GLU A 100 3.81 16.81 22.35
C GLU A 100 2.90 16.19 21.29
N THR A 101 2.71 16.86 20.14
CA THR A 101 1.94 16.32 19.02
C THR A 101 2.58 15.07 18.43
N ILE A 102 3.91 15.00 18.38
CA ILE A 102 4.64 13.80 17.94
C ILE A 102 4.36 12.62 18.88
N GLN A 103 4.37 12.86 20.20
CA GLN A 103 4.12 11.86 21.23
C GLN A 103 2.65 11.39 21.23
N GLU A 104 1.70 12.31 21.06
CA GLU A 104 0.28 11.99 20.92
C GLU A 104 0.03 11.09 19.71
N GLN A 105 0.57 11.45 18.54
CA GLN A 105 0.41 10.64 17.33
C GLN A 105 1.08 9.28 17.45
N TYR A 106 2.26 9.22 18.05
CA TYR A 106 2.92 7.95 18.36
C TYR A 106 2.02 7.05 19.22
N ASN A 107 1.48 7.57 20.33
CA ASN A 107 0.62 6.79 21.23
C ASN A 107 -0.64 6.28 20.52
N MET A 108 -1.27 7.12 19.69
CA MET A 108 -2.45 6.74 18.90
C MET A 108 -2.12 5.62 17.90
N LEU A 109 -1.01 5.74 17.17
CA LEU A 109 -0.58 4.75 16.18
C LEU A 109 -0.11 3.46 16.84
N ALA A 110 0.64 3.54 17.93
CA ALA A 110 1.09 2.40 18.71
C ALA A 110 -0.10 1.60 19.25
N GLN A 111 -1.12 2.28 19.78
CA GLN A 111 -2.34 1.60 20.20
C GLN A 111 -3.02 0.91 19.02
N ARG A 112 -3.16 1.59 17.87
CA ARG A 112 -3.83 1.05 16.68
C ARG A 112 -3.13 -0.18 16.08
N TYR A 113 -1.80 -0.17 15.99
CA TYR A 113 -1.04 -1.22 15.31
C TYR A 113 -0.48 -2.29 16.27
N HIS A 114 -0.71 -2.18 17.58
CA HIS A 114 -0.16 -3.11 18.57
C HIS A 114 -0.53 -4.57 18.25
N PRO A 115 0.44 -5.51 18.20
CA PRO A 115 0.20 -6.89 17.77
C PRO A 115 -0.81 -7.63 18.65
N ALA A 116 -0.98 -7.23 19.93
CA ALA A 116 -1.99 -7.78 20.83
C ALA A 116 -3.44 -7.56 20.37
N GLN A 117 -3.72 -6.52 19.56
CA GLN A 117 -5.06 -6.32 18.99
C GLN A 117 -5.39 -7.32 17.87
N TYR A 118 -4.35 -7.95 17.31
CA TYR A 118 -4.45 -8.81 16.14
C TYR A 118 -4.25 -10.30 16.49
N THR A 119 -4.07 -10.64 17.77
CA THR A 119 -3.85 -12.02 18.26
C THR A 119 -5.13 -12.81 18.55
N GLY A 120 -6.27 -12.40 17.99
CA GLY A 120 -7.55 -13.10 18.14
C GLY A 120 -7.73 -14.27 17.16
N LYS A 121 -8.52 -15.28 17.55
CA LYS A 121 -8.93 -16.38 16.66
C LYS A 121 -9.62 -15.79 15.41
N ASP A 122 -9.24 -16.29 14.23
CA ASP A 122 -9.80 -15.96 12.91
C ASP A 122 -9.22 -14.75 12.14
N ARG A 123 -7.92 -14.46 12.29
CA ARG A 123 -7.23 -13.45 11.46
C ARG A 123 -6.22 -14.07 10.51
N ALA A 124 -6.17 -13.55 9.28
CA ALA A 124 -5.18 -13.94 8.29
C ALA A 124 -3.75 -13.61 8.79
N PRO A 125 -2.78 -14.53 8.64
CA PRO A 125 -1.42 -14.36 9.14
C PRO A 125 -0.72 -13.13 8.54
N GLU A 126 -1.04 -12.77 7.29
CA GLU A 126 -0.52 -11.58 6.61
C GLU A 126 -0.81 -10.27 7.37
N ILE A 127 -1.96 -10.19 8.05
CA ILE A 127 -2.36 -8.99 8.80
C ILE A 127 -1.52 -8.85 10.07
N ILE A 128 -1.16 -9.97 10.70
CA ILE A 128 -0.32 -9.99 11.90
C ILE A 128 1.11 -9.57 11.53
N GLU A 129 1.66 -10.11 10.44
CA GLU A 129 2.98 -9.72 9.93
C GLU A 129 3.03 -8.25 9.50
N TYR A 130 1.97 -7.76 8.88
CA TYR A 130 1.84 -6.35 8.53
C TYR A 130 1.79 -5.45 9.77
N ALA A 131 1.00 -5.80 10.79
CA ALA A 131 0.88 -5.03 12.03
C ALA A 131 2.20 -4.98 12.81
N ASP A 132 2.94 -6.09 12.85
CA ASP A 132 4.28 -6.16 13.47
C ASP A 132 5.29 -5.28 12.71
N SER A 133 5.29 -5.36 11.38
CA SER A 133 6.17 -4.54 10.53
C SER A 133 5.87 -3.04 10.67
N MET A 134 4.59 -2.66 10.69
CA MET A 134 4.17 -1.27 10.90
C MET A 134 4.52 -0.77 12.30
N SER A 135 4.34 -1.58 13.34
CA SER A 135 4.69 -1.20 14.72
C SER A 135 6.17 -0.88 14.85
N LYS A 136 7.04 -1.71 14.25
CA LYS A 136 8.49 -1.46 14.20
C LYS A 136 8.83 -0.17 13.47
N LEU A 137 8.17 0.13 12.36
CA LEU A 137 8.39 1.37 11.61
C LEU A 137 7.97 2.61 12.41
N ILE A 138 6.83 2.55 13.09
CA ILE A 138 6.32 3.63 13.94
C ILE A 138 7.29 3.90 15.10
N GLU A 139 7.79 2.85 15.74
CA GLU A 139 8.76 2.97 16.83
C GLU A 139 10.09 3.58 16.35
N GLN A 140 10.62 3.10 15.23
CA GLN A 140 11.83 3.68 14.62
C GLN A 140 11.63 5.16 14.29
N ALA A 141 10.46 5.54 13.74
CA ALA A 141 10.18 6.92 13.38
C ALA A 141 10.14 7.82 14.62
N PHE A 142 9.49 7.36 15.69
CA PHE A 142 9.47 8.10 16.94
C PHE A 142 10.87 8.25 17.55
N GLN A 143 11.69 7.20 17.56
CA GLN A 143 13.06 7.29 18.06
C GLN A 143 13.93 8.25 17.25
N ALA A 144 13.80 8.24 15.92
CA ALA A 144 14.51 9.17 15.05
C ALA A 144 14.13 10.64 15.35
N LEU A 145 12.83 10.92 15.55
CA LEU A 145 12.37 12.26 15.92
C LEU A 145 12.77 12.66 17.34
N ALA A 146 12.66 11.74 18.31
CA ALA A 146 13.06 11.99 19.69
C ALA A 146 14.56 12.28 19.82
N THR A 147 15.39 11.67 18.96
CA THR A 147 16.84 11.92 18.92
C THR A 147 17.14 13.31 18.35
N ASN A 148 16.40 13.72 17.31
CA ASN A 148 16.52 15.05 16.70
C ASN A 148 15.93 16.19 17.56
N ASN A 149 14.96 15.87 18.42
CA ASN A 149 14.24 16.84 19.25
C ASN A 149 14.74 16.84 20.71
N LYS A 150 15.75 16.04 21.07
CA LYS A 150 16.47 16.25 22.32
C LYS A 150 17.19 17.60 22.21
N PRO A 151 16.89 18.60 23.06
CA PRO A 151 17.79 19.72 23.21
C PRO A 151 19.14 19.15 23.66
N CYS A 152 20.19 19.54 22.95
CA CYS A 152 21.56 19.32 23.38
C CYS A 152 21.80 20.13 24.67
N ASP A 153 21.45 19.58 25.83
CA ASP A 153 22.15 19.85 27.09
C ASP A 153 23.48 19.08 27.00
N GLN A 154 24.68 19.64 27.18
CA GLN A 154 25.12 20.94 27.65
C GLN A 154 26.62 21.05 27.33
N LYS A 155 27.11 22.25 27.00
CA LYS A 155 28.53 22.58 27.24
C LYS A 155 28.78 22.48 28.75
N VAL A 156 29.83 21.79 29.16
CA VAL A 156 30.64 22.22 30.30
C VAL A 156 32.11 22.09 29.91
N ALA A 157 32.69 23.24 29.60
CA ALA A 157 34.12 23.44 29.71
C ALA A 157 34.42 23.67 31.20
N SER A 158 35.34 22.89 31.76
CA SER A 158 36.31 23.26 32.80
C SER A 158 37.36 22.16 32.87
#